data_AF-A0A1J1GKU1-F1
#
_entry.id   AF-A0A1J1GKU1-F1
#
_cell.length_a   1.000
_cell.length_b   1.000
_cell.length_c   1.000
_cell.angle_alpha   90.00
_cell.angle_beta   90.00
_cell.angle_gamma   90.00
#
_symmetry.space_group_name_H-M   'P 1'
#
loop_
_entity.id
_entity.type
_entity.pdbx_description
1 polymer ?
#
loop_
_entity_poly.entity_id
_entity_poly.type
_entity_poly.pdbx_seq_one_letter_code
_entity_poly.pdbx_strand_id
1 'polypeptide(L)'
;MKIDSIINKFILILVTDNKSHLKYIKNSFLFERITFYFKNIEFKYLRDSNNTTIKNYSTNSCINKRETANKKSRIIPIFLKLFTMLFLGLLCFLLGCLFKEENMKIYVSKFDKDHLRILAEKESEYINKYEYLDKTHENFKEEFKRIITSLVDYILIYWENMCYHNSSRLSLFGRIWEQEKYEYLFNKIIKDIKDISGKFSGEYKIFKKKDHTDKECSAFFKKKKKDLTKFEEKQHRWIIAYSDKCKKEWKYIERNLMQP
;
A
#
# COMPACT_ATOMS: atom_id res chain seq x y z
N MET A 1 0.51 7.96 5.37
CA MET A 1 1.78 7.60 4.70
C MET A 1 1.85 6.08 4.39
N LYS A 2 0.85 5.51 3.68
CA LYS A 2 0.78 4.04 3.40
C LYS A 2 0.41 3.67 1.96
N ILE A 3 0.02 4.61 1.09
CA ILE A 3 -0.44 4.30 -0.27
C ILE A 3 0.74 4.27 -1.26
N ASP A 4 1.69 5.20 -1.14
CA ASP A 4 2.89 5.20 -2.00
C ASP A 4 3.78 3.97 -1.77
N SER A 5 3.87 3.50 -0.52
CA SER A 5 4.58 2.25 -0.19
C SER A 5 3.90 1.03 -0.79
N ILE A 6 2.55 1.01 -0.83
CA ILE A 6 1.78 -0.08 -1.44
C ILE A 6 1.93 -0.03 -2.95
N ILE A 7 1.78 1.13 -3.60
CA ILE A 7 1.93 1.30 -5.06
C ILE A 7 3.35 0.91 -5.50
N ASN A 8 4.39 1.33 -4.77
CA ASN A 8 5.76 0.95 -5.09
C ASN A 8 6.01 -0.55 -4.87
N LYS A 9 5.48 -1.16 -3.80
CA LYS A 9 5.50 -2.63 -3.62
C LYS A 9 4.70 -3.34 -4.70
N PHE A 10 3.62 -2.75 -5.19
CA PHE A 10 2.75 -3.35 -6.20
C PHE A 10 3.38 -3.32 -7.59
N ILE A 11 4.02 -2.20 -7.96
CA ILE A 11 4.83 -2.09 -9.18
C ILE A 11 6.00 -3.09 -9.10
N LEU A 12 6.61 -3.27 -7.93
CA LEU A 12 7.65 -4.27 -7.71
C LEU A 12 7.11 -5.71 -7.86
N ILE A 13 5.95 -6.03 -7.28
CA ILE A 13 5.31 -7.36 -7.33
C ILE A 13 4.82 -7.70 -8.76
N LEU A 14 4.21 -6.74 -9.46
CA LEU A 14 3.74 -6.92 -10.84
C LEU A 14 4.89 -7.21 -11.81
N VAL A 15 6.10 -6.72 -11.51
CA VAL A 15 7.30 -7.00 -12.31
C VAL A 15 7.95 -8.34 -11.94
N THR A 16 7.87 -8.78 -10.68
CA THR A 16 8.48 -10.05 -10.23
C THR A 16 7.64 -11.29 -10.53
N ASP A 17 6.31 -11.20 -10.60
CA ASP A 17 5.42 -12.35 -10.78
C ASP A 17 5.17 -12.74 -12.25
N ASN A 18 5.54 -11.90 -13.22
CA ASN A 18 5.36 -12.18 -14.65
C ASN A 18 6.46 -13.11 -15.23
N LYS A 19 6.71 -14.24 -14.56
CA LYS A 19 7.75 -15.25 -14.88
C LYS A 19 7.59 -15.91 -16.26
N SER A 20 6.39 -15.94 -16.84
CA SER A 20 6.13 -16.56 -18.14
C SER A 20 6.56 -15.66 -19.32
N HIS A 21 6.46 -14.33 -19.20
CA HIS A 21 6.93 -13.37 -20.22
C HIS A 21 8.43 -13.03 -20.10
N LEU A 22 9.04 -13.33 -18.94
CA LEU A 22 10.47 -13.14 -18.67
C LEU A 22 11.40 -13.97 -19.57
N LYS A 23 10.90 -15.04 -20.21
CA LYS A 23 11.71 -15.85 -21.14
C LYS A 23 11.94 -15.15 -22.49
N TYR A 24 10.99 -14.32 -22.93
CA TYR A 24 11.13 -13.48 -24.14
C TYR A 24 11.85 -12.16 -23.84
N ILE A 25 11.68 -11.62 -22.63
CA ILE A 25 12.29 -10.36 -22.18
C ILE A 25 13.76 -10.52 -21.77
N LYS A 26 14.22 -11.73 -21.41
CA LYS A 26 15.62 -12.00 -21.03
C LYS A 26 16.66 -11.66 -22.11
N ASN A 27 16.25 -11.62 -23.38
CA ASN A 27 17.10 -11.22 -24.51
C ASN A 27 16.82 -9.78 -25.00
N SER A 28 15.93 -9.06 -24.32
CA SER A 28 15.55 -7.70 -24.66
C SER A 28 16.32 -6.70 -23.81
N PHE A 29 16.86 -5.67 -24.47
CA PHE A 29 17.44 -4.46 -23.87
C PHE A 29 16.49 -3.80 -22.82
N LEU A 30 15.19 -4.12 -22.82
CA LEU A 30 14.24 -3.72 -21.78
C LEU A 30 14.51 -4.37 -20.40
N PHE A 31 15.09 -5.57 -20.31
CA PHE A 31 15.33 -6.22 -19.01
C PHE A 31 16.38 -5.48 -18.18
N GLU A 32 17.50 -5.08 -18.81
CA GLU A 32 18.54 -4.26 -18.18
C GLU A 32 18.02 -2.87 -17.79
N ARG A 33 17.08 -2.31 -18.57
CA ARG A 33 16.50 -0.99 -18.29
C ARG A 33 15.47 -1.01 -17.17
N ILE A 34 14.65 -2.05 -17.11
CA ILE A 34 13.71 -2.27 -16.00
C ILE A 34 14.53 -2.45 -14.71
N THR A 35 15.57 -3.29 -14.72
CA THR A 35 16.47 -3.44 -13.56
C THR A 35 17.24 -2.17 -13.20
N PHE A 36 17.71 -1.38 -14.18
CA PHE A 36 18.35 -0.09 -13.95
C PHE A 36 17.41 0.96 -13.33
N TYR A 37 16.16 1.03 -13.80
CA TYR A 37 15.13 1.90 -13.22
C TYR A 37 14.80 1.52 -11.77
N PHE A 38 14.71 0.22 -11.47
CA PHE A 38 14.47 -0.25 -10.10
C PHE A 38 15.66 0.02 -9.17
N LYS A 39 16.90 -0.15 -9.66
CA LYS A 39 18.11 0.14 -8.89
C LYS A 39 18.19 1.62 -8.48
N ASN A 40 17.78 2.54 -9.37
CA ASN A 40 17.77 3.98 -9.08
C ASN A 40 16.63 4.41 -8.13
N ILE A 41 15.47 3.74 -8.18
CA ILE A 41 14.36 3.97 -7.24
C ILE A 41 14.74 3.49 -5.83
N GLU A 42 15.41 2.34 -5.74
CA GLU A 42 15.93 1.81 -4.47
C GLU A 42 17.02 2.70 -3.87
N PHE A 43 17.95 3.21 -4.68
CA PHE A 43 18.99 4.17 -4.24
C PHE A 43 18.42 5.52 -3.76
N LYS A 44 17.36 6.02 -4.40
CA LYS A 44 16.69 7.26 -3.96
C LYS A 44 15.98 7.05 -2.63
N TYR A 45 15.36 5.88 -2.43
CA TYR A 45 14.68 5.53 -1.17
C TYR A 45 15.66 5.30 0.00
N LEU A 46 16.80 4.65 -0.25
CA LEU A 46 17.89 4.48 0.73
C LEU A 46 18.56 5.80 1.11
N ARG A 47 18.67 6.74 0.17
CA ARG A 47 19.24 8.07 0.43
C ARG A 47 18.30 8.95 1.26
N ASP A 48 16.99 8.86 1.03
CA ASP A 48 15.99 9.59 1.78
C ASP A 48 15.74 8.97 3.17
N SER A 49 15.94 7.65 3.36
CA SER A 49 15.85 7.01 4.68
C SER A 49 17.05 7.32 5.60
N ASN A 50 18.22 7.58 5.03
CA ASN A 50 19.45 7.84 5.80
C ASN A 50 19.59 9.30 6.26
N ASN A 51 18.75 10.22 5.78
CA ASN A 51 18.77 11.63 6.18
C ASN A 51 17.80 11.98 7.32
N THR A 52 17.01 11.03 7.81
CA THR A 52 16.18 11.21 9.01
C THR A 52 16.70 10.36 10.15
N THR A 53 17.43 11.02 11.06
CA THR A 53 17.75 10.59 12.43
C THR A 53 18.66 9.36 12.59
N ILE A 54 19.96 9.56 12.37
CA ILE A 54 20.99 8.89 13.18
C ILE A 54 21.67 9.98 14.02
N LYS A 55 21.16 10.19 15.24
CA LYS A 55 21.96 10.83 16.30
C LYS A 55 23.00 9.81 16.73
N ASN A 56 24.21 9.96 16.19
CA ASN A 56 25.42 9.35 16.70
C ASN A 56 25.64 9.83 18.14
N TYR A 57 25.44 8.94 19.11
CA TYR A 57 26.26 8.97 20.32
C TYR A 57 27.18 7.77 20.28
N SER A 58 28.44 8.10 19.96
CA SER A 58 29.61 7.27 20.19
C SER A 58 29.73 6.92 21.67
N THR A 59 30.03 5.66 21.98
CA THR A 59 31.22 5.35 22.79
C THR A 59 31.65 3.90 22.59
N ASN A 60 32.79 3.75 21.91
CA ASN A 60 33.71 2.64 22.15
C ASN A 60 34.05 2.60 23.65
N SER A 61 34.11 1.42 24.25
CA SER A 61 35.39 0.72 24.53
C SER A 61 35.19 -0.34 25.60
N CYS A 62 35.70 -1.53 25.29
CA CYS A 62 35.89 -2.63 26.22
C CYS A 62 37.04 -2.33 27.22
N ILE A 63 37.10 -3.10 28.32
CA ILE A 63 38.27 -3.44 29.18
C ILE A 63 38.30 -2.90 30.64
N ASN A 64 37.97 -3.81 31.57
CA ASN A 64 38.58 -4.22 32.86
C ASN A 64 38.84 -3.30 34.09
N LYS A 65 38.61 -3.97 35.25
CA LYS A 65 39.14 -3.80 36.64
C LYS A 65 38.59 -2.64 37.47
N ARG A 66 37.82 -2.95 38.53
CA ARG A 66 38.28 -3.19 39.92
C ARG A 66 37.08 -3.20 40.87
N GLU A 67 37.03 -4.16 41.79
CA GLU A 67 36.10 -4.21 42.92
C GLU A 67 36.10 -2.93 43.75
N THR A 68 34.93 -2.57 44.29
CA THR A 68 34.80 -2.21 45.71
C THR A 68 33.33 -2.36 46.14
N ALA A 69 33.14 -3.07 47.25
CA ALA A 69 31.86 -3.46 47.83
C ALA A 69 31.06 -2.26 48.35
N ASN A 70 29.72 -2.31 48.21
CA ASN A 70 28.82 -1.55 49.08
C ASN A 70 27.57 -2.37 49.44
N LYS A 71 27.28 -2.35 50.74
CA LYS A 71 26.34 -3.19 51.51
C LYS A 71 24.94 -3.30 50.90
N LYS A 72 24.46 -4.52 50.63
CA LYS A 72 23.04 -4.83 50.42
C LYS A 72 22.26 -4.62 51.71
N SER A 73 21.37 -3.63 51.74
CA SER A 73 20.48 -3.37 52.87
C SER A 73 19.42 -4.47 52.97
N ARG A 74 19.28 -5.07 54.17
CA ARG A 74 18.25 -6.06 54.52
C ARG A 74 16.85 -5.43 54.70
N ILE A 75 16.62 -4.23 54.20
CA ILE A 75 15.38 -3.45 54.41
C ILE A 75 14.30 -3.82 53.39
N ILE A 76 14.70 -4.17 52.17
CA ILE A 76 13.80 -4.55 51.06
C ILE A 76 12.86 -5.73 51.40
N PRO A 77 13.30 -6.84 52.04
CA PRO A 77 12.39 -7.95 52.33
C PRO A 77 11.30 -7.62 53.37
N ILE A 78 11.55 -6.67 54.29
CA ILE A 78 10.58 -6.31 55.33
C ILE A 78 9.46 -5.44 54.74
N PHE A 79 9.80 -4.46 53.91
CA PHE A 79 8.81 -3.63 53.21
C PHE A 79 7.93 -4.44 52.26
N LEU A 80 8.51 -5.42 51.55
CA LEU A 80 7.74 -6.30 50.67
C LEU A 80 6.71 -7.14 51.45
N LYS A 81 7.06 -7.56 52.67
CA LYS A 81 6.21 -8.35 53.56
C LYS A 81 5.06 -7.52 54.16
N LEU A 82 5.34 -6.27 54.53
CA LEU A 82 4.30 -5.31 54.94
C LEU A 82 3.35 -4.97 53.79
N PHE A 83 3.88 -4.76 52.59
CA PHE A 83 3.08 -4.47 51.41
C PHE A 83 2.13 -5.63 51.04
N THR A 84 2.62 -6.87 51.10
CA THR A 84 1.80 -8.06 50.82
C THR A 84 0.70 -8.26 51.86
N MET A 85 0.95 -8.01 53.15
CA MET A 85 -0.10 -8.06 54.18
C MET A 85 -1.15 -6.96 54.00
N LEU A 86 -0.74 -5.73 53.69
CA LEU A 86 -1.68 -4.63 53.41
C LEU A 86 -2.52 -4.89 52.17
N PHE A 87 -1.90 -5.41 51.10
CA PHE A 87 -2.59 -5.74 49.85
C PHE A 87 -3.61 -6.87 50.06
N LEU A 88 -3.26 -7.89 50.85
CA LEU A 88 -4.17 -8.98 51.19
C LEU A 88 -5.34 -8.48 52.06
N GLY A 89 -5.08 -7.60 53.03
CA GLY A 89 -6.12 -6.96 53.83
C GLY A 89 -7.08 -6.12 52.97
N LEU A 90 -6.53 -5.37 52.00
CA LEU A 90 -7.33 -4.59 51.06
C LEU A 90 -8.18 -5.49 50.15
N LEU A 91 -7.61 -6.60 49.67
CA LEU A 91 -8.33 -7.61 48.89
C LEU A 91 -9.48 -8.23 49.70
N CYS A 92 -9.22 -8.64 50.94
CA CYS A 92 -10.26 -9.19 51.82
C CYS A 92 -11.33 -8.16 52.15
N PHE A 93 -10.96 -6.89 52.31
CA PHE A 93 -11.90 -5.79 52.50
C PHE A 93 -12.78 -5.58 51.25
N LEU A 94 -12.18 -5.54 50.06
CA LEU A 94 -12.89 -5.42 48.79
C LEU A 94 -13.80 -6.62 48.52
N LEU A 95 -13.35 -7.84 48.81
CA LEU A 95 -14.17 -9.06 48.78
C LEU A 95 -15.32 -8.97 49.79
N GLY A 96 -15.07 -8.49 51.01
CA GLY A 96 -16.10 -8.26 52.01
C GLY A 96 -17.12 -7.18 51.60
N CYS A 97 -16.68 -6.15 50.86
CA CYS A 97 -17.55 -5.15 50.26
C CYS A 97 -18.40 -5.75 49.13
N LEU A 98 -17.81 -6.55 48.24
CA LEU A 98 -18.51 -7.29 47.18
C LEU A 98 -19.54 -8.29 47.75
N PHE A 99 -19.20 -9.00 48.82
CA PHE A 99 -20.11 -9.91 49.51
C PHE A 99 -21.19 -9.18 50.33
N LYS A 100 -20.91 -7.97 50.83
CA LYS A 100 -21.97 -7.10 51.39
C LYS A 100 -22.89 -6.57 50.30
N GLU A 101 -22.40 -6.35 49.08
CA GLU A 101 -23.20 -6.06 47.90
C GLU A 101 -24.06 -7.26 47.46
N GLU A 102 -23.66 -8.50 47.72
CA GLU A 102 -24.54 -9.67 47.49
C GLU A 102 -25.80 -9.69 48.40
N ASN A 103 -25.81 -8.93 49.50
CA ASN A 103 -27.01 -8.67 50.30
C ASN A 103 -27.85 -7.48 49.80
N MET A 104 -27.41 -6.75 48.76
CA MET A 104 -28.26 -5.83 47.98
C MET A 104 -29.14 -6.63 46.99
N LYS A 105 -29.96 -7.54 47.52
CA LYS A 105 -31.13 -8.13 46.84
C LYS A 105 -32.19 -7.08 46.43
N ILE A 106 -31.85 -5.80 46.31
CA ILE A 106 -32.78 -4.69 46.05
C ILE A 106 -32.52 -3.99 44.71
N TYR A 107 -31.42 -4.30 44.01
CA TYR A 107 -31.21 -3.81 42.63
C TYR A 107 -31.02 -4.96 41.62
N VAL A 108 -31.87 -5.98 41.71
CA VAL A 108 -32.24 -6.70 40.48
C VAL A 108 -33.15 -5.75 39.70
N SER A 109 -32.57 -4.74 39.06
CA SER A 109 -33.23 -4.16 37.88
C SER A 109 -33.54 -5.36 37.00
N LYS A 110 -34.82 -5.62 36.76
CA LYS A 110 -35.32 -6.70 35.93
C LYS A 110 -34.45 -6.75 34.67
N PHE A 111 -33.49 -7.68 34.65
CA PHE A 111 -32.41 -7.67 33.67
C PHE A 111 -33.04 -8.07 32.36
N ASP A 112 -33.25 -7.10 31.48
CA ASP A 112 -34.03 -7.29 30.27
C ASP A 112 -33.18 -8.09 29.27
N LYS A 113 -33.37 -9.41 29.28
CA LYS A 113 -32.72 -10.32 28.34
C LYS A 113 -33.01 -9.95 26.89
N ASP A 114 -34.19 -9.40 26.61
CA ASP A 114 -34.53 -8.96 25.26
C ASP A 114 -33.74 -7.70 24.88
N HIS A 115 -33.46 -6.80 25.82
CA HIS A 115 -32.58 -5.66 25.57
C HIS A 115 -31.15 -6.08 25.19
N LEU A 116 -30.56 -7.04 25.91
CA LEU A 116 -29.24 -7.59 25.56
C LEU A 116 -29.25 -8.33 24.23
N ARG A 117 -30.33 -9.06 23.94
CA ARG A 117 -30.51 -9.72 22.65
C ARG A 117 -30.57 -8.70 21.51
N ILE A 118 -31.33 -7.61 21.66
CA ILE A 118 -31.41 -6.53 20.67
C ILE A 118 -30.04 -5.85 20.47
N LEU A 119 -29.28 -5.63 21.54
CA LEU A 119 -27.92 -5.08 21.45
C LEU A 119 -26.98 -6.03 20.69
N ALA A 120 -27.02 -7.32 21.01
CA ALA A 120 -26.21 -8.34 20.33
C ALA A 120 -26.59 -8.50 18.85
N GLU A 121 -27.89 -8.46 18.52
CA GLU A 121 -28.38 -8.48 17.14
C GLU A 121 -27.89 -7.23 16.36
N LYS A 122 -27.95 -6.04 16.97
CA LYS A 122 -27.43 -4.80 16.37
C LYS A 122 -25.91 -4.82 16.18
N GLU A 123 -25.17 -5.35 17.14
CA GLU A 123 -23.71 -5.48 17.06
C GLU A 123 -23.32 -6.48 15.95
N SER A 124 -24.02 -7.60 15.86
CA SER A 124 -23.83 -8.59 14.79
C SER A 124 -24.11 -8.00 13.39
N GLU A 125 -25.23 -7.27 13.24
CA GLU A 125 -25.57 -6.59 11.98
C GLU A 125 -24.51 -5.55 11.61
N TYR A 126 -24.01 -4.79 12.58
CA TYR A 126 -22.92 -3.85 12.41
C TYR A 126 -21.65 -4.55 11.94
N ILE A 127 -21.21 -5.63 12.60
CA ILE A 127 -20.00 -6.38 12.23
C ILE A 127 -20.11 -6.91 10.78
N ASN A 128 -21.23 -7.54 10.44
CA ASN A 128 -21.45 -8.10 9.10
C ASN A 128 -21.38 -7.03 8.00
N LYS A 129 -21.90 -5.83 8.29
CA LYS A 129 -21.86 -4.68 7.37
C LYS A 129 -20.44 -4.19 7.10
N TYR A 130 -19.60 -4.11 8.13
CA TYR A 130 -18.19 -3.73 7.96
C TYR A 130 -17.41 -4.80 7.19
N GLU A 131 -17.67 -6.07 7.46
CA GLU A 131 -17.07 -7.18 6.73
C GLU A 131 -17.43 -7.13 5.23
N TYR A 132 -18.72 -6.88 4.92
CA TYR A 132 -19.17 -6.70 3.54
C TYR A 132 -18.47 -5.53 2.82
N LEU A 133 -18.34 -4.38 3.50
CA LEU A 133 -17.67 -3.20 2.97
C LEU A 133 -16.19 -3.50 2.66
N ASP A 134 -15.47 -4.11 3.61
CA ASP A 134 -14.05 -4.38 3.46
C ASP A 134 -13.80 -5.44 2.35
N LYS A 135 -14.63 -6.49 2.28
CA LYS A 135 -14.57 -7.47 1.17
C LYS A 135 -14.83 -6.85 -0.20
N THR A 136 -15.83 -5.96 -0.29
CA THR A 136 -16.15 -5.28 -1.56
C THR A 136 -15.01 -4.35 -1.99
N HIS A 137 -14.37 -3.68 -1.03
CA HIS A 137 -13.20 -2.86 -1.26
C HIS A 137 -11.99 -3.66 -1.74
N GLU A 138 -11.73 -4.84 -1.16
CA GLU A 138 -10.66 -5.74 -1.61
C GLU A 138 -10.89 -6.23 -3.03
N ASN A 139 -12.11 -6.66 -3.36
CA ASN A 139 -12.47 -7.05 -4.72
C ASN A 139 -12.22 -5.91 -5.73
N PHE A 140 -12.55 -4.67 -5.36
CA PHE A 140 -12.27 -3.51 -6.20
C PHE A 140 -10.76 -3.27 -6.38
N LYS A 141 -9.95 -3.43 -5.33
CA LYS A 141 -8.49 -3.30 -5.43
C LYS A 141 -7.87 -4.31 -6.37
N GLU A 142 -8.33 -5.57 -6.33
CA GLU A 142 -7.86 -6.61 -7.25
C GLU A 142 -8.28 -6.32 -8.70
N GLU A 143 -9.49 -5.80 -8.91
CA GLU A 143 -9.92 -5.37 -10.24
C GLU A 143 -9.08 -4.18 -10.76
N PHE A 144 -8.79 -3.22 -9.88
CA PHE A 144 -7.88 -2.10 -10.17
C PHE A 144 -6.50 -2.60 -10.56
N LYS A 145 -5.93 -3.53 -9.78
CA LYS A 145 -4.65 -4.20 -10.09
C LYS A 145 -4.66 -4.77 -11.51
N ARG A 146 -5.66 -5.60 -11.80
CA ARG A 146 -5.76 -6.31 -13.08
C ARG A 146 -5.79 -5.34 -14.25
N ILE A 147 -6.55 -4.25 -14.15
CA ILE A 147 -6.62 -3.22 -15.20
C ILE A 147 -5.27 -2.53 -15.37
N ILE A 148 -4.60 -2.14 -14.27
CA ILE A 148 -3.28 -1.53 -14.36
C ILE A 148 -2.26 -2.47 -15.03
N THR A 149 -2.23 -3.74 -14.64
CA THR A 149 -1.36 -4.75 -15.25
C THR A 149 -1.62 -4.86 -16.74
N SER A 150 -2.89 -5.02 -17.13
CA SER A 150 -3.28 -5.14 -18.54
C SER A 150 -2.86 -3.90 -19.36
N LEU A 151 -2.95 -2.71 -18.75
CA LEU A 151 -2.56 -1.46 -19.39
C LEU A 151 -1.05 -1.38 -19.62
N VAL A 152 -0.25 -1.79 -18.63
CA VAL A 152 1.21 -1.84 -18.73
C VAL A 152 1.64 -2.85 -19.78
N ASP A 153 1.06 -4.06 -19.77
CA ASP A 153 1.35 -5.09 -20.76
C ASP A 153 1.00 -4.62 -22.17
N TYR A 154 -0.16 -3.96 -22.33
CA TYR A 154 -0.57 -3.36 -23.59
C TYR A 154 0.44 -2.31 -24.07
N ILE A 155 0.89 -1.40 -23.21
CA ILE A 155 1.89 -0.38 -23.55
C ILE A 155 3.18 -1.03 -24.03
N LEU A 156 3.68 -2.03 -23.29
CA LEU A 156 4.92 -2.72 -23.62
C LEU A 156 4.84 -3.39 -24.99
N ILE A 157 3.80 -4.21 -25.21
CA ILE A 157 3.60 -4.94 -26.46
C ILE A 157 3.42 -3.98 -27.63
N TYR A 158 2.56 -2.97 -27.46
CA TYR A 158 2.24 -2.03 -28.53
C TYR A 158 3.45 -1.16 -28.90
N TRP A 159 4.19 -0.68 -27.91
CA TRP A 159 5.40 0.11 -28.11
C TRP A 159 6.51 -0.70 -28.79
N GLU A 160 6.72 -1.94 -28.34
CA GLU A 160 7.70 -2.86 -28.92
C GLU A 160 7.42 -3.11 -30.40
N ASN A 161 6.16 -3.43 -30.73
CA ASN A 161 5.73 -3.63 -32.11
C ASN A 161 5.94 -2.36 -32.95
N MET A 162 5.63 -1.18 -32.41
CA MET A 162 5.84 0.09 -33.10
C MET A 162 7.32 0.31 -33.42
N CYS A 163 8.22 0.10 -32.45
CA CYS A 163 9.65 0.30 -32.64
C CYS A 163 10.25 -0.71 -33.62
N TYR A 164 9.86 -1.98 -33.50
CA TYR A 164 10.31 -3.06 -34.38
C TYR A 164 9.93 -2.80 -35.84
N HIS A 165 8.65 -2.48 -36.11
CA HIS A 165 8.16 -2.28 -37.48
C HIS A 165 8.64 -1.00 -38.16
N ASN A 166 9.12 -0.01 -37.39
CA ASN A 166 9.68 1.22 -37.95
C ASN A 166 11.20 1.26 -37.87
N SER A 167 11.85 0.15 -37.52
CA SER A 167 13.31 0.02 -37.46
C SER A 167 13.99 1.12 -36.63
N SER A 168 13.29 1.65 -35.62
CA SER A 168 13.76 2.81 -34.86
C SER A 168 15.04 2.53 -34.06
N ARG A 169 15.39 1.27 -33.86
CA ARG A 169 16.56 0.85 -33.06
C ARG A 169 17.84 0.60 -33.86
N LEU A 170 17.78 0.73 -35.19
CA LEU A 170 18.93 0.42 -36.04
C LEU A 170 20.08 1.43 -35.85
N SER A 171 19.77 2.69 -35.52
CA SER A 171 20.77 3.73 -35.28
C SER A 171 20.88 4.09 -33.79
N LEU A 172 22.04 4.63 -33.40
CA LEU A 172 22.23 5.17 -32.05
C LEU A 172 21.22 6.28 -31.76
N PHE A 173 21.02 7.18 -32.72
CA PHE A 173 20.03 8.26 -32.63
C PHE A 173 18.62 7.72 -32.37
N GLY A 174 18.22 6.68 -33.11
CA GLY A 174 16.90 6.12 -32.96
C GLY A 174 16.66 5.41 -31.62
N ARG A 175 17.70 4.79 -31.04
CA ARG A 175 17.64 4.26 -29.67
C ARG A 175 17.46 5.36 -28.61
N ILE A 176 18.11 6.51 -28.79
CA ILE A 176 17.95 7.67 -27.90
C ILE A 176 16.53 8.24 -28.05
N TRP A 177 16.08 8.44 -29.29
CA TRP A 177 14.72 8.90 -29.57
C TRP A 177 13.66 7.97 -28.96
N GLU A 178 13.80 6.66 -29.14
CA GLU A 178 12.89 5.68 -28.55
C GLU A 178 12.83 5.81 -27.03
N GLN A 179 13.99 5.92 -26.37
CA GLN A 179 14.07 6.07 -24.93
C GLN A 179 13.27 7.28 -24.45
N GLU A 180 13.51 8.44 -25.05
CA GLU A 180 12.85 9.69 -24.65
C GLU A 180 11.33 9.59 -24.82
N LYS A 181 10.88 9.01 -25.94
CA LYS A 181 9.44 8.90 -26.23
C LYS A 181 8.75 7.86 -25.37
N TYR A 182 9.42 6.75 -25.07
CA TYR A 182 8.91 5.73 -24.16
C TYR A 182 8.85 6.24 -22.73
N GLU A 183 9.89 6.94 -22.27
CA GLU A 183 9.93 7.52 -20.94
C GLU A 183 8.80 8.54 -20.74
N TYR A 184 8.55 9.40 -21.73
CA TYR A 184 7.41 10.31 -21.70
C TYR A 184 6.07 9.56 -21.65
N LEU A 185 5.89 8.54 -22.49
CA LEU A 185 4.68 7.71 -22.52
C LEU A 185 4.42 7.09 -21.13
N PHE A 186 5.43 6.40 -20.61
CA PHE A 186 5.35 5.67 -19.35
C PHE A 186 5.09 6.62 -18.17
N ASN A 187 5.84 7.72 -18.07
CA ASN A 187 5.67 8.70 -16.99
C ASN A 187 4.27 9.30 -16.97
N LYS A 188 3.70 9.58 -18.15
CA LYS A 188 2.34 10.08 -18.26
C LYS A 188 1.30 9.07 -17.78
N ILE A 189 1.43 7.80 -18.19
CA ILE A 189 0.52 6.74 -17.74
C ILE A 189 0.61 6.54 -16.22
N ILE A 190 1.82 6.49 -15.68
CA ILE A 190 2.03 6.35 -14.22
C ILE A 190 1.41 7.52 -13.45
N LYS A 191 1.53 8.75 -13.98
CA LYS A 191 0.88 9.92 -13.39
C LYS A 191 -0.64 9.76 -13.38
N ASP A 192 -1.23 9.40 -14.51
CA ASP A 192 -2.68 9.22 -14.63
C ASP A 192 -3.21 8.10 -13.70
N ILE A 193 -2.45 7.02 -13.54
CA ILE A 193 -2.75 5.92 -12.58
C ILE A 193 -2.72 6.43 -11.14
N LYS A 194 -1.72 7.22 -10.77
CA LYS A 194 -1.62 7.82 -9.44
C LYS A 194 -2.78 8.77 -9.17
N ASP A 195 -3.16 9.58 -10.16
CA ASP A 195 -4.26 10.53 -10.03
C ASP A 195 -5.60 9.82 -9.78
N ILE A 196 -5.92 8.77 -10.55
CA ILE A 196 -7.17 8.01 -10.32
C ILE A 196 -7.15 7.23 -9.00
N SER A 197 -6.01 6.65 -8.63
CA SER A 197 -5.82 5.95 -7.36
C SER A 197 -5.99 6.90 -6.17
N GLY A 198 -5.37 8.08 -6.25
CA GLY A 198 -5.49 9.14 -5.25
C GLY A 198 -6.93 9.62 -5.10
N LYS A 199 -7.62 9.88 -6.22
CA LYS A 199 -9.04 10.25 -6.23
C LYS A 199 -9.91 9.19 -5.56
N PHE A 200 -9.75 7.91 -5.95
CA PHE A 200 -10.49 6.81 -5.35
C PHE A 200 -10.22 6.71 -3.84
N SER A 201 -8.95 6.77 -3.42
CA SER A 201 -8.60 6.71 -2.00
C SER A 201 -9.20 7.85 -1.18
N GLY A 202 -9.19 9.06 -1.73
CA GLY A 202 -9.83 10.23 -1.10
C GLY A 202 -11.32 10.01 -0.91
N GLU A 203 -12.02 9.61 -1.97
CA GLU A 203 -13.46 9.34 -1.93
C GLU A 203 -13.81 8.18 -0.98
N TYR A 204 -13.05 7.09 -1.01
CA TYR A 204 -13.28 5.93 -0.13
C TYR A 204 -13.07 6.27 1.35
N LYS A 205 -12.08 7.10 1.70
CA LYS A 205 -11.89 7.56 3.08
C LYS A 205 -13.08 8.36 3.61
N ILE A 206 -13.68 9.19 2.76
CA ILE A 206 -14.88 9.96 3.11
C ILE A 206 -16.07 9.02 3.25
N PHE A 207 -16.21 8.07 2.32
CA PHE A 207 -17.26 7.05 2.33
C PHE A 207 -17.20 6.19 3.59
N LYS A 208 -16.04 5.63 3.94
CA LYS A 208 -15.87 4.74 5.12
C LYS A 208 -16.18 5.40 6.46
N LYS A 209 -16.13 6.73 6.56
CA LYS A 209 -16.45 7.47 7.81
C LYS A 209 -17.95 7.57 8.10
N LYS A 210 -18.79 7.32 7.10
CA LYS A 210 -20.24 7.42 7.21
C LYS A 210 -20.84 6.03 7.35
N ASP A 211 -21.94 5.94 8.09
CA ASP A 211 -22.68 4.70 8.21
C ASP A 211 -23.57 4.51 6.97
N HIS A 212 -23.15 3.65 6.05
CA HIS A 212 -23.75 3.50 4.72
C HIS A 212 -24.48 2.18 4.56
N THR A 213 -25.68 2.17 4.01
CA THR A 213 -26.40 0.91 3.75
C THR A 213 -25.70 0.06 2.69
N ASP A 214 -25.93 -1.26 2.67
CA ASP A 214 -25.34 -2.15 1.66
C ASP A 214 -25.66 -1.72 0.21
N LYS A 215 -26.86 -1.17 0.01
CA LYS A 215 -27.29 -0.61 -1.28
C LYS A 215 -26.42 0.60 -1.68
N GLU A 216 -26.09 1.47 -0.73
CA GLU A 216 -25.19 2.61 -0.95
C GLU A 216 -23.76 2.15 -1.23
N CYS A 217 -23.26 1.16 -0.49
CA CYS A 217 -21.96 0.53 -0.72
C CYS A 217 -21.86 -0.06 -2.14
N SER A 218 -22.84 -0.87 -2.52
CA SER A 218 -22.92 -1.48 -3.85
C SER A 218 -22.99 -0.41 -4.95
N ALA A 219 -23.82 0.62 -4.78
CA ALA A 219 -23.92 1.73 -5.73
C ALA A 219 -22.60 2.50 -5.88
N PHE A 220 -21.90 2.74 -4.77
CA PHE A 220 -20.58 3.38 -4.75
C PHE A 220 -19.57 2.58 -5.58
N PHE A 221 -19.38 1.29 -5.27
CA PHE A 221 -18.40 0.46 -5.99
C PHE A 221 -18.79 0.24 -7.46
N LYS A 222 -20.08 0.11 -7.78
CA LYS A 222 -20.55 0.04 -9.17
C LYS A 222 -20.18 1.29 -9.96
N LYS A 223 -20.31 2.49 -9.35
CA LYS A 223 -19.85 3.74 -9.94
C LYS A 223 -18.33 3.74 -10.14
N LYS A 224 -17.56 3.26 -9.16
CA LYS A 224 -16.09 3.20 -9.23
C LYS A 224 -15.57 2.24 -10.29
N LYS A 225 -16.21 1.10 -10.49
CA LYS A 225 -15.91 0.22 -11.63
C LYS A 225 -16.15 0.92 -12.97
N LYS A 226 -17.27 1.63 -13.13
CA LYS A 226 -17.53 2.42 -14.35
C LYS A 226 -16.49 3.52 -14.57
N ASP A 227 -16.08 4.22 -13.52
CA ASP A 227 -15.04 5.24 -13.61
C ASP A 227 -13.71 4.62 -14.08
N LEU A 228 -13.40 3.42 -13.62
CA LEU A 228 -12.19 2.68 -13.97
C LEU A 228 -12.20 2.15 -15.42
N THR A 229 -13.32 1.60 -15.89
CA THR A 229 -13.46 1.20 -17.31
C THR A 229 -13.30 2.40 -18.25
N LYS A 230 -13.91 3.54 -17.91
CA LYS A 230 -13.74 4.78 -18.68
C LYS A 230 -12.28 5.27 -18.69
N PHE A 231 -11.58 5.08 -17.59
CA PHE A 231 -10.16 5.39 -17.50
C PHE A 231 -9.35 4.50 -18.44
N GLU A 232 -9.54 3.18 -18.39
CA GLU A 232 -8.88 2.20 -19.27
C GLU A 232 -9.09 2.54 -20.75
N GLU A 233 -10.35 2.74 -21.17
CA GLU A 233 -10.68 3.11 -22.55
C GLU A 233 -10.03 4.44 -22.99
N LYS A 234 -9.97 5.42 -22.08
CA LYS A 234 -9.32 6.70 -22.35
C LYS A 234 -7.81 6.52 -22.55
N GLN A 235 -7.17 5.69 -21.72
CA GLN A 235 -5.74 5.43 -21.83
C GLN A 235 -5.41 4.67 -23.11
N HIS A 236 -6.16 3.64 -23.48
CA HIS A 236 -5.95 2.93 -24.75
C HIS A 236 -6.02 3.88 -25.95
N ARG A 237 -7.06 4.72 -26.03
CA ARG A 237 -7.19 5.72 -27.10
C ARG A 237 -6.01 6.68 -27.13
N TRP A 238 -5.55 7.13 -25.96
CA TRP A 238 -4.43 8.04 -25.88
C TRP A 238 -3.10 7.39 -26.30
N ILE A 239 -2.85 6.15 -25.89
CA ILE A 239 -1.65 5.37 -26.25
C ILE A 239 -1.56 5.18 -27.76
N ILE A 240 -2.67 4.79 -28.39
CA ILE A 240 -2.75 4.62 -29.85
C ILE A 240 -2.43 5.95 -30.54
N ALA A 241 -3.12 7.02 -30.17
CA ALA A 241 -2.94 8.34 -30.78
C ALA A 241 -1.50 8.87 -30.61
N TYR A 242 -0.90 8.68 -29.43
CA TYR A 242 0.48 9.07 -29.16
C TYR A 242 1.48 8.25 -29.99
N SER A 243 1.27 6.94 -30.09
CA SER A 243 2.14 6.05 -30.86
C SER A 243 2.07 6.35 -32.36
N ASP A 244 0.88 6.66 -32.89
CA ASP A 244 0.72 7.10 -34.29
C ASP A 244 1.45 8.41 -34.56
N LYS A 245 1.43 9.33 -33.60
CA LYS A 245 2.20 10.57 -33.68
C LYS A 245 3.71 10.26 -33.71
N CYS A 246 4.19 9.40 -32.82
CA CYS A 246 5.59 8.98 -32.79
C CYS A 246 6.02 8.29 -34.09
N LYS A 247 5.18 7.43 -34.66
CA LYS A 247 5.42 6.79 -35.95
C LYS A 247 5.60 7.79 -37.09
N LYS A 248 4.74 8.82 -37.15
CA LYS A 248 4.84 9.90 -38.14
C LYS A 248 6.11 10.73 -37.95
N GLU A 249 6.43 11.07 -36.70
CA GLU A 249 7.63 11.80 -36.34
C GLU A 249 8.89 11.03 -36.75
N TRP A 250 8.96 9.73 -36.44
CA TRP A 250 10.10 8.89 -36.79
C TRP A 250 10.32 8.79 -38.30
N LYS A 251 9.25 8.58 -39.07
CA LYS A 251 9.33 8.57 -40.55
C LYS A 251 9.84 9.88 -41.13
N TYR A 252 9.53 11.01 -40.50
CA TYR A 252 10.04 12.31 -40.91
C TYR A 252 11.53 12.45 -40.61
N ILE A 253 11.96 12.05 -39.42
CA ILE A 253 13.38 12.02 -39.01
C ILE A 253 14.19 11.15 -39.97
N GLU A 254 13.73 9.92 -40.21
CA GLU A 254 14.40 8.96 -41.09
C GLU A 254 14.62 9.53 -42.50
N ARG A 255 13.61 10.20 -43.07
CA ARG A 255 13.70 10.80 -44.41
C ARG A 255 14.68 11.98 -44.50
N ASN A 256 14.83 12.76 -43.44
CA ASN A 256 15.60 14.00 -43.49
C ASN A 256 17.02 13.89 -42.90
N LEU A 257 17.28 12.89 -42.06
CA LEU A 257 18.58 12.69 -41.41
C LEU A 257 19.36 11.48 -41.96
N MET A 258 18.75 10.68 -42.85
CA MET A 258 19.41 9.54 -43.50
C MET A 258 19.48 9.67 -45.03
N GLN A 259 19.31 10.87 -45.60
CA GLN A 259 19.75 11.12 -46.97
C GLN A 259 21.27 11.37 -47.00
N PRO A 260 22.02 10.71 -47.90
CA PRO A 260 23.46 10.91 -48.03
C PRO A 260 23.84 12.32 -48.46
#